data_AF-A0A9Q0LNC8-F1
#
_entry.id   AF-A0A9Q0LNC8-F1
#
_cell.length_a   1.000
_cell.length_b   1.000
_cell.length_c   1.000
_cell.angle_alpha   90.00
_cell.angle_beta   90.00
_cell.angle_gamma   90.00
#
_symmetry.space_group_name_H-M   'P 1'
#
loop_
_entity.id
_entity.type
_entity.pdbx_description
1 polymer ?
#
loop_
_entity_poly.entity_id
_entity_poly.type
_entity_poly.pdbx_seq_one_letter_code
_entity_poly.pdbx_strand_id
1 'polypeptide(L)'
;MSIRYFRQYAQQNFPNREDIINLSGKRIGIDGFYFLKNLEILEPLQQLTGGIPLTFEEKLQIKLDFFKNHNIEVLFVFNGADIRKKEEIITYPDLRTQSRLDFWRNNNHIEKINDKTQLNKNCGN
;
A
#
# COMPACT_ATOMS: atom_id res chain seq x y z
N MET A 1 -2.80 -10.23 15.11
CA MET A 1 -3.64 -9.57 16.13
C MET A 1 -3.18 -8.12 16.22
N SER A 2 -4.04 -7.15 15.92
CA SER A 2 -3.69 -5.74 16.09
C SER A 2 -3.99 -5.36 17.54
N ILE A 3 -3.00 -4.84 18.26
CA ILE A 3 -3.19 -4.30 19.61
C ILE A 3 -3.65 -2.85 19.44
N ARG A 4 -4.92 -2.61 19.78
CA ARG A 4 -5.50 -1.25 19.72
C ARG A 4 -4.67 -0.29 20.57
N TYR A 5 -4.44 0.90 20.03
CA TYR A 5 -3.67 1.98 20.67
C TYR A 5 -2.19 1.70 20.96
N PHE A 6 -1.65 0.55 20.53
CA PHE A 6 -0.25 0.23 20.78
C PHE A 6 0.72 1.26 20.21
N ARG A 7 0.41 1.85 19.04
CA ARG A 7 1.24 2.88 18.43
C ARG A 7 1.34 4.13 19.30
N GLN A 8 0.22 4.62 19.84
CA GLN A 8 0.24 5.79 20.74
C GLN A 8 1.00 5.46 22.03
N TYR A 9 0.74 4.28 22.60
CA TYR A 9 1.45 3.81 23.79
C TYR A 9 2.97 3.74 23.56
N ALA A 10 3.40 3.14 22.45
CA ALA A 10 4.81 2.99 22.13
C ALA A 10 5.51 4.33 21.89
N GLN A 11 4.83 5.30 21.28
CA GLN A 11 5.38 6.65 21.09
C GLN A 11 5.60 7.40 22.42
N GLN A 12 4.73 7.16 23.41
CA GLN A 12 4.83 7.77 24.73
C GLN A 12 5.90 7.10 25.60
N ASN A 13 6.04 5.78 25.51
CA ASN A 13 6.88 4.99 26.43
C ASN A 13 8.25 4.62 25.84
N PHE A 14 8.38 4.61 24.52
CA PHE A 14 9.64 4.36 23.80
C PHE A 14 9.93 5.51 22.82
N PRO A 15 10.20 6.72 23.34
CA PRO A 15 10.45 7.90 22.50
C PRO A 15 11.78 7.81 21.74
N ASN A 16 12.70 6.97 22.22
CA ASN A 16 14.01 6.79 21.62
C ASN A 16 13.88 6.15 20.23
N ARG A 17 14.05 7.00 19.22
CA ARG A 17 14.26 6.57 17.84
C ARG A 17 15.76 6.51 17.65
N GLU A 18 16.28 5.30 17.54
CA GLU A 18 17.65 5.11 17.10
C GLU A 18 17.73 5.19 15.58
N ASP A 19 18.90 5.59 15.10
CA ASP A 19 19.17 5.63 13.67
C ASP A 19 19.30 4.20 13.13
N ILE A 20 18.82 3.99 11.91
CA ILE A 20 18.88 2.69 11.24
C ILE A 20 20.32 2.22 11.04
N ILE A 21 21.28 3.16 11.01
CA ILE A 21 22.72 2.91 10.94
C ILE A 21 23.19 1.98 12.06
N ASN A 22 22.54 2.01 13.23
CA ASN A 22 22.88 1.14 14.37
C ASN A 22 22.61 -0.35 14.09
N LEU A 23 21.85 -0.67 13.03
CA LEU A 23 21.58 -2.03 12.58
C LEU A 23 22.58 -2.53 11.53
N SER A 24 23.58 -1.73 11.17
CA SER A 24 24.62 -2.13 10.21
C SER A 24 25.32 -3.43 10.64
N GLY A 25 25.49 -4.34 9.69
CA GLY A 25 26.06 -5.68 9.90
C GLY A 25 25.13 -6.65 10.63
N LYS A 26 23.87 -6.28 10.89
CA LYS A 26 22.89 -7.17 11.52
C LYS A 26 21.96 -7.78 10.47
N ARG A 27 21.44 -8.95 10.83
CA ARG A 27 20.35 -9.62 10.12
C ARG A 27 19.02 -9.32 10.82
N ILE A 28 18.03 -8.83 10.07
CA ILE A 28 16.71 -8.48 10.59
C ILE A 28 15.60 -9.25 9.86
N GLY A 29 14.63 -9.75 10.63
CA GLY A 29 13.41 -10.33 10.10
C GLY A 29 12.35 -9.26 9.91
N ILE A 30 11.73 -9.19 8.73
CA ILE A 30 10.63 -8.26 8.43
C ILE A 30 9.39 -9.06 8.02
N ASP A 31 8.24 -8.70 8.56
CA ASP A 31 6.95 -9.20 8.05
C ASP A 31 6.76 -8.70 6.61
N GLY A 32 6.90 -9.61 5.65
CA GLY A 32 6.85 -9.32 4.23
C GLY A 32 5.49 -8.82 3.76
N PHE A 33 4.40 -9.33 4.35
CA PHE A 33 3.06 -8.85 3.99
C PHE A 33 2.85 -7.41 4.47
N TYR A 34 3.22 -7.13 5.72
CA TYR A 34 3.16 -5.77 6.26
C TYR A 34 4.06 -4.81 5.47
N PHE A 35 5.27 -5.24 5.12
CA PHE A 35 6.21 -4.44 4.34
C PHE A 35 5.64 -4.06 2.97
N LEU A 36 5.17 -5.04 2.19
CA LEU A 36 4.63 -4.81 0.85
C LEU A 36 3.36 -3.96 0.89
N LYS A 37 2.49 -4.17 1.88
CA LYS A 37 1.26 -3.38 2.04
C LYS A 37 1.53 -1.90 2.31
N ASN A 38 2.62 -1.58 2.99
CA ASN A 38 3.01 -0.20 3.33
C ASN A 38 4.06 0.36 2.35
N LEU A 39 4.33 -0.34 1.25
CA LEU A 39 5.14 0.22 0.18
C LEU A 39 4.35 1.36 -0.47
N GLU A 40 4.85 2.58 -0.34
CA GLU A 40 4.19 3.78 -0.86
C GLU A 40 4.25 3.79 -2.39
N ILE A 41 3.21 3.23 -3.00
CA ILE A 41 3.05 3.19 -4.45
C ILE A 41 1.82 4.03 -4.79
N LEU A 42 2.08 5.17 -5.41
CA LEU A 42 1.05 6.07 -5.89
C LEU A 42 1.09 6.02 -7.42
N GLU A 43 0.22 5.20 -7.99
CA GLU A 43 0.07 5.13 -9.44
C GLU A 43 -1.35 5.61 -9.83
N PRO A 44 -1.44 6.58 -10.74
CA PRO A 44 -2.73 7.03 -11.25
C PRO A 44 -3.53 5.86 -11.80
N LEU A 45 -4.83 5.82 -11.53
CA LEU A 45 -5.77 4.84 -12.09
C LEU A 45 -5.53 3.36 -11.70
N GLN A 46 -4.54 3.04 -10.85
CA GLN A 46 -4.30 1.68 -10.37
C GLN A 46 -5.54 1.05 -9.72
N GLN A 47 -6.35 1.87 -9.05
CA GLN A 47 -7.61 1.44 -8.44
C GLN A 47 -8.67 1.04 -9.49
N LEU A 48 -8.61 1.58 -10.72
CA LEU A 48 -9.51 1.24 -11.82
C LEU A 48 -9.07 -0.03 -12.54
N THR A 49 -7.78 -0.12 -12.88
CA THR A 49 -7.20 -1.19 -13.67
C THR A 49 -7.05 -2.48 -12.87
N GLY A 50 -6.82 -2.35 -11.57
CA GLY A 50 -6.42 -3.48 -10.73
C GLY A 50 -5.05 -4.03 -11.12
N GLY A 51 -4.62 -5.10 -10.45
CA GLY A 51 -3.32 -5.72 -10.69
C GLY A 51 -2.16 -5.05 -9.94
N ILE A 52 -0.94 -5.46 -10.29
CA ILE A 52 0.30 -4.98 -9.70
C ILE A 52 0.65 -3.63 -10.37
N PRO A 53 0.98 -2.59 -9.59
CA PRO A 53 1.38 -1.31 -10.16
C PRO A 53 2.66 -1.46 -11.00
N LEU A 54 2.77 -0.72 -12.11
CA LEU A 54 3.92 -0.74 -13.01
C LEU A 54 5.21 -0.34 -12.29
N THR A 55 5.09 0.58 -11.34
CA THR A 55 6.23 1.08 -10.54
C THR A 55 6.58 0.19 -9.34
N PHE A 56 5.89 -0.93 -9.15
CA PHE A 56 6.06 -1.80 -7.98
C PHE A 56 7.50 -2.29 -7.84
N GLU A 57 8.07 -2.84 -8.91
CA GLU A 57 9.41 -3.42 -8.92
C GLU A 57 10.46 -2.35 -8.60
N GLU A 58 10.37 -1.18 -9.24
CA GLU A 58 11.27 -0.06 -8.99
C GLU A 58 11.21 0.40 -7.53
N LYS A 59 10.00 0.57 -6.97
CA LYS A 59 9.83 0.99 -5.57
C LYS A 59 10.36 -0.05 -4.60
N LEU A 60 10.15 -1.34 -4.90
CA LEU A 60 10.70 -2.43 -4.11
C LEU A 60 12.22 -2.39 -4.15
N GLN A 61 12.82 -2.25 -5.33
CA GLN A 61 14.27 -2.22 -5.50
C GLN A 61 14.91 -1.06 -4.74
N ILE A 62 14.33 0.14 -4.79
CA ILE A 62 14.81 1.29 -4.00
C ILE A 62 14.88 0.97 -2.50
N LYS A 63 13.88 0.25 -1.96
CA LYS A 63 13.90 -0.14 -0.55
C LYS A 63 14.90 -1.24 -0.25
N LEU A 64 15.09 -2.20 -1.15
CA LEU A 64 16.11 -3.24 -1.01
C LEU A 64 17.52 -2.65 -1.05
N ASP A 65 17.78 -1.72 -1.97
CA ASP A 65 19.04 -1.01 -2.09
C ASP A 65 19.32 -0.16 -0.86
N PHE A 66 18.29 0.45 -0.28
CA PHE A 66 18.43 1.17 0.99
C PHE A 66 18.97 0.26 2.11
N PHE A 67 18.45 -0.95 2.29
CA PHE A 67 18.99 -1.88 3.30
C PHE A 67 20.42 -2.33 2.97
N LYS A 68 20.68 -2.65 1.70
CA LYS A 68 22.00 -3.07 1.22
C LYS A 68 23.06 -1.99 1.46
N ASN A 69 22.74 -0.73 1.17
CA ASN A 69 23.65 0.41 1.35
C ASN A 69 23.98 0.67 2.83
N HIS A 70 23.10 0.26 3.75
CA HIS A 70 23.33 0.32 5.20
C HIS A 70 23.97 -0.96 5.76
N ASN A 71 24.38 -1.90 4.91
CA ASN A 71 24.92 -3.20 5.29
C ASN A 71 23.95 -3.99 6.22
N ILE A 72 22.65 -3.90 5.96
CA ILE A 72 21.60 -4.59 6.71
C ILE A 72 21.14 -5.79 5.90
N GLU A 73 21.23 -6.98 6.48
CA GLU A 73 20.72 -8.20 5.85
C GLU A 73 19.26 -8.40 6.24
N VAL A 74 18.36 -8.43 5.25
CA VAL A 74 16.92 -8.51 5.49
C VAL A 74 16.38 -9.89 5.11
N LEU A 75 15.65 -10.52 6.02
CA LEU A 75 14.89 -11.73 5.78
C LEU A 75 13.40 -11.39 5.79
N PHE A 76 12.75 -11.49 4.63
CA PHE A 76 11.30 -11.33 4.53
C PHE A 76 10.58 -12.61 4.94
N VAL A 77 9.70 -12.49 5.93
CA VAL A 77 8.90 -13.59 6.46
C VAL A 77 7.46 -13.42 6.00
N PHE A 78 6.92 -14.43 5.32
CA PHE A 78 5.53 -14.45 4.87
C PHE A 78 4.73 -15.48 5.67
N ASN A 79 3.48 -15.14 5.98
CA ASN A 79 2.57 -16.10 6.60
C ASN A 79 2.27 -17.22 5.61
N GLY A 80 2.46 -18.46 6.04
CA GLY A 80 2.02 -19.64 5.29
C GLY A 80 0.51 -19.86 5.43
N ALA A 81 0.00 -20.86 4.71
CA ALA A 81 -1.39 -21.29 4.85
C ALA A 81 -1.60 -21.95 6.23
N ASP A 82 -2.55 -21.44 7.02
CA ASP A 82 -2.96 -22.05 8.28
C ASP A 82 -4.09 -23.06 8.01
N ILE A 83 -3.71 -24.30 7.69
CA ILE A 83 -4.64 -25.40 7.35
C ILE A 83 -5.65 -25.76 8.46
N ARG A 84 -5.47 -25.22 9.67
CA ARG A 84 -6.37 -25.45 10.81
C ARG A 84 -7.47 -24.40 10.92
N LYS A 85 -7.29 -23.24 10.29
CA LYS A 85 -8.34 -22.23 10.19
C LYS A 85 -9.19 -22.59 8.99
N LYS A 86 -10.42 -23.02 9.26
CA LYS A 86 -11.47 -23.07 8.23
C LYS A 86 -11.67 -21.64 7.76
N GLU A 87 -11.21 -21.30 6.56
CA GLU A 87 -11.44 -19.99 5.98
C GLU A 87 -12.96 -19.76 5.98
N GLU A 88 -13.40 -18.69 6.64
CA GLU A 88 -14.78 -18.23 6.48
C GLU A 88 -14.95 -17.93 4.98
N ILE A 89 -15.82 -18.70 4.32
CA ILE A 89 -16.20 -18.48 2.93
C ILE A 89 -16.63 -17.03 2.84
N ILE A 90 -15.81 -16.21 2.18
CA ILE A 90 -15.87 -14.75 2.15
C ILE A 90 -17.31 -14.30 1.83
N THR A 91 -18.08 -13.97 2.88
CA THR A 91 -19.49 -13.55 2.75
C THR A 91 -19.63 -12.03 2.82
N TYR A 92 -18.53 -11.31 3.02
CA TYR A 92 -18.51 -9.84 3.00
C TYR A 92 -18.30 -9.37 1.56
N PRO A 93 -19.05 -8.35 1.09
CA PRO A 93 -18.74 -7.71 -0.19
C PRO A 93 -17.27 -7.31 -0.16
N ASP A 94 -16.51 -7.82 -1.12
CA ASP A 94 -15.07 -7.55 -1.23
C ASP A 94 -14.86 -6.04 -1.23
N LEU A 95 -14.31 -5.52 -0.13
CA LEU A 95 -14.11 -4.09 0.06
C LEU A 95 -13.30 -3.49 -1.08
N ARG A 96 -12.43 -4.29 -1.73
CA ARG A 96 -11.68 -3.89 -2.93
C ARG A 96 -12.60 -3.66 -4.13
N THR A 97 -13.56 -4.55 -4.33
CA THR A 97 -14.59 -4.41 -5.37
C THR A 97 -15.46 -3.17 -5.13
N GLN A 98 -15.86 -2.90 -3.89
CA GLN A 98 -16.63 -1.70 -3.54
C GLN A 98 -15.81 -0.42 -3.78
N SER A 99 -14.57 -0.36 -3.28
CA SER A 99 -13.69 0.80 -3.49
C SER A 99 -13.39 1.05 -4.98
N ARG A 100 -13.21 -0.02 -5.77
CA ARG A 100 -13.04 0.10 -7.23
C ARG A 100 -14.29 0.68 -7.91
N LEU A 101 -15.48 0.21 -7.54
CA LEU A 101 -16.74 0.75 -8.09
C LEU A 101 -16.93 2.22 -7.74
N ASP A 102 -16.64 2.61 -6.51
CA ASP A 102 -16.75 4.00 -6.07
C ASP A 102 -15.75 4.91 -6.82
N PHE A 103 -14.52 4.42 -7.04
CA PHE A 103 -13.52 5.14 -7.83
C PHE A 103 -13.91 5.26 -9.32
N TRP A 104 -14.50 4.21 -9.92
CA TRP A 104 -15.07 4.27 -11.28
C TRP A 104 -16.20 5.29 -11.38
N ARG A 105 -17.13 5.32 -10.42
CA ARG A 105 -18.23 6.29 -10.40
C ARG A 105 -17.69 7.72 -10.39
N ASN A 106 -16.74 8.00 -9.49
CA ASN A 106 -16.17 9.35 -9.34
C ASN A 106 -15.44 9.81 -10.61
N ASN A 107 -14.66 8.96 -11.28
CA ASN A 107 -13.96 9.34 -12.51
C ASN A 107 -14.90 9.54 -13.71
N ASN A 108 -15.94 8.70 -13.86
CA ASN A 108 -16.95 8.88 -14.92
C ASN A 108 -17.75 10.19 -14.77
N HIS A 109 -17.93 10.69 -13.55
CA HIS A 109 -18.56 12.00 -13.33
C HIS A 109 -17.67 13.16 -13.77
N ILE A 110 -16.34 13.05 -13.64
CA ILE A 110 -15.37 14.07 -14.07
C ILE A 110 -15.35 14.19 -15.59
N GLU A 111 -15.35 13.07 -16.32
CA GLU A 111 -15.41 13.08 -17.80
C GLU A 111 -16.70 13.75 -18.31
N LYS A 112 -17.86 13.41 -17.73
CA LYS A 112 -19.14 14.02 -18.11
C LYS A 112 -19.24 15.52 -17.80
N ILE A 113 -18.52 16.01 -16.80
CA ILE A 113 -18.46 17.44 -16.49
C ILE A 113 -17.57 18.13 -17.54
N ASN A 114 -16.40 17.58 -17.83
CA ASN A 114 -15.46 18.13 -18.80
C ASN A 114 -16.04 18.22 -20.22
N ASP A 115 -16.80 17.21 -20.66
CA ASP A 115 -17.47 17.26 -21.97
C ASP A 115 -18.51 18.39 -22.06
N LYS A 116 -19.26 18.63 -20.98
CA LYS A 116 -20.25 19.73 -20.93
C LYS A 116 -19.58 21.12 -20.92
N THR A 117 -18.44 21.26 -20.25
CA THR A 117 -17.68 22.53 -20.25
C THR A 117 -16.98 22.80 -21.58
N GLN A 118 -16.62 21.78 -22.36
CA GLN A 118 -16.09 21.96 -23.71
C GLN A 118 -17.18 22.32 -24.73
N LEU A 119 -18.36 21.69 -24.65
CA LEU A 119 -19.52 22.04 -25.48
C LEU A 119 -19.96 23.51 -25.30
N ASN A 120 -19.98 24.00 -24.06
CA ASN A 120 -20.40 25.38 -23.77
C ASN A 120 -19.38 26.46 -24.17
N LYS A 121 -18.10 26.09 -24.41
CA LYS A 121 -17.08 27.03 -24.91
C LYS A 121 -17.11 27.19 -26.43
N ASN A 122 -17.68 26.23 -27.16
CA ASN A 122 -17.71 26.23 -28.63
C ASN A 122 -19.01 26.80 -29.21
N CYS A 123 -19.99 27.17 -28.39
CA CYS A 123 -21.28 27.76 -28.83
C CYS A 123 -21.42 29.26 -28.50
N GLY A 124 -20.33 29.94 -28.15
CA GLY A 124 -20.30 31.37 -27.85
C GLY A 124 -19.27 32.11 -28.71
N ASN A 125 -19.52 32.20 -30.01
CA ASN A 125 -18.95 33.18 -30.95
C ASN A 125 -20.02 33.56 -31.96
#